data_AF-A0A950D277-F1
#
_entry.id   AF-A0A950D277-F1
#
_cell.length_a   1.000
_cell.length_b   1.000
_cell.length_c   1.000
_cell.angle_alpha   90.00
_cell.angle_beta   90.00
_cell.angle_gamma   90.00
#
_symmetry.space_group_name_H-M   'P 1'
#
loop_
_entity.id
_entity.type
_entity.pdbx_description
1 polymer ?
#
loop_
_entity_poly.entity_id
_entity_poly.type
_entity_poly.pdbx_seq_one_letter_code
_entity_poly.pdbx_strand_id
1 'polypeptide(L)'
;MAVSTALKRALRLIAGALIDYAKDQGWSPEDYWIYYHINSRWDKIHITFVAKGLAGKGDFQNYASVRRYLESKLADEPELLNSLGLVVRSLKQVEEGGIYAIGPEYRDYWTLSRR
;
A
#
# COMPACT_ATOMS: atom_id res chain seq x y z
N MET A 1 -10.39 -2.45 20.68
CA MET A 1 -8.94 -2.64 20.87
C MET A 1 -8.22 -1.46 20.23
N ALA A 2 -7.35 -0.78 20.97
CA ALA A 2 -6.57 0.33 20.42
C ALA A 2 -5.51 -0.23 19.47
N VAL A 3 -5.49 0.21 18.21
CA VAL A 3 -4.35 -0.05 17.31
C VAL A 3 -3.11 0.53 17.98
N SER A 4 -2.07 -0.29 18.15
CA SER A 4 -0.83 0.13 18.81
C SER A 4 -0.22 1.34 18.11
N THR A 5 0.41 2.24 18.87
CA THR A 5 1.11 3.41 18.32
C THR A 5 2.19 2.99 17.32
N ALA A 6 2.82 1.83 17.54
CA ALA A 6 3.80 1.22 16.65
C ALA A 6 3.19 0.88 15.27
N LEU A 7 2.04 0.19 15.22
CA LEU A 7 1.37 -0.15 13.96
C LEU A 7 0.92 1.10 13.17
N LYS A 8 0.49 2.16 13.86
CA LYS A 8 0.16 3.43 13.20
C LYS A 8 1.40 4.11 12.62
N ARG A 9 2.53 4.08 13.34
CA ARG A 9 3.81 4.61 12.85
C ARG A 9 4.30 3.82 11.63
N ALA A 10 4.25 2.49 11.72
CA ALA A 10 4.58 1.57 10.63
C ALA A 10 3.75 1.87 9.37
N LEU A 11 2.42 2.00 9.51
CA LEU A 11 1.55 2.35 8.39
C LEU A 11 1.96 3.69 7.75
N ARG A 12 2.26 4.72 8.57
CA ARG A 12 2.69 6.03 8.04
C ARG A 12 4.00 5.94 7.26
N LEU A 13 4.97 5.17 7.74
CA LEU A 13 6.26 4.98 7.07
C LEU A 13 6.08 4.25 5.73
N ILE A 14 5.33 3.15 5.72
CA ILE A 14 5.09 2.37 4.51
C ILE A 14 4.27 3.18 3.49
N ALA A 15 3.20 3.83 3.93
CA ALA A 15 2.40 4.68 3.06
C ALA A 15 3.20 5.88 2.53
N GLY A 16 4.06 6.49 3.36
CA GLY A 16 5.00 7.52 2.94
C GLY A 16 5.94 7.04 1.83
N ALA A 17 6.53 5.86 2.00
CA ALA A 17 7.38 5.26 0.97
C ALA A 17 6.61 4.97 -0.34
N LEU A 18 5.34 4.56 -0.27
CA LEU A 18 4.49 4.36 -1.46
C LEU A 18 4.13 5.69 -2.15
N ILE A 19 3.90 6.75 -1.38
CA ILE A 19 3.69 8.10 -1.91
C ILE A 19 4.94 8.57 -2.64
N ASP A 20 6.13 8.37 -2.06
CA ASP A 20 7.38 8.76 -2.69
C ASP A 20 7.69 7.90 -3.92
N TYR A 21 7.36 6.61 -3.90
CA TYR A 21 7.40 5.77 -5.10
C TYR A 21 6.53 6.36 -6.22
N ALA A 22 5.29 6.74 -5.92
CA ALA A 22 4.40 7.34 -6.90
C ALA A 22 4.97 8.65 -7.47
N LYS A 23 5.54 9.51 -6.62
CA LYS A 23 6.22 10.75 -7.07
C LYS A 23 7.41 10.45 -7.98
N ASP A 24 8.24 9.46 -7.65
CA ASP A 24 9.39 9.06 -8.45
C ASP A 24 8.97 8.48 -9.82
N GLN A 25 7.75 7.92 -9.91
CA GLN A 25 7.14 7.52 -11.18
C GLN A 25 6.48 8.69 -11.94
N GLY A 26 6.48 9.90 -11.39
CA GLY A 26 5.82 11.07 -11.96
C GLY A 26 4.30 11.07 -11.81
N TRP A 27 3.75 10.28 -10.90
CA TRP A 27 2.30 10.16 -10.71
C TRP A 27 1.76 11.24 -9.79
N SER A 28 0.59 11.76 -10.14
CA SER A 28 -0.15 12.69 -9.30
C SER A 28 -0.97 11.92 -8.24
N PRO A 29 -1.46 12.58 -7.17
CA PRO A 29 -2.28 11.93 -6.14
C PRO A 29 -3.59 11.30 -6.64
N GLU A 30 -4.06 11.68 -7.83
CA GLU A 30 -5.25 11.11 -8.48
C GLU A 30 -4.94 9.89 -9.37
N ASP A 31 -3.66 9.54 -9.51
CA ASP A 31 -3.20 8.39 -10.30
C ASP A 31 -2.96 7.14 -9.46
N TYR A 32 -3.04 7.25 -8.12
CA TYR A 32 -2.84 6.13 -7.22
C TYR A 32 -3.68 6.23 -5.94
N TRP A 33 -3.91 5.07 -5.33
CA TRP A 33 -4.64 4.90 -4.09
C TRP A 33 -3.91 3.92 -3.18
N ILE A 34 -3.91 4.22 -1.88
CA ILE A 34 -3.34 3.36 -0.86
C ILE A 34 -4.48 2.98 0.08
N TYR A 35 -4.84 1.69 0.07
CA TYR A 35 -5.82 1.14 1.00
C TYR A 35 -5.08 0.32 2.04
N TYR A 36 -5.53 0.38 3.29
CA TYR A 36 -4.92 -0.39 4.36
C TYR A 36 -5.94 -1.09 5.25
N HIS A 37 -5.55 -2.23 5.80
CA HIS A 37 -6.24 -2.91 6.87
C HIS A 37 -5.22 -3.33 7.93
N ILE A 38 -5.48 -3.01 9.20
CA ILE A 38 -4.61 -3.41 10.32
C ILE A 38 -5.27 -4.58 11.03
N ASN A 39 -4.63 -5.74 10.94
CA ASN A 39 -5.04 -6.91 11.71
C ASN A 39 -4.26 -6.92 13.04
N SER A 40 -4.84 -6.32 14.07
CA SER A 40 -4.22 -6.23 15.40
C SER A 40 -4.05 -7.58 16.10
N ARG A 41 -4.73 -8.64 15.64
CA ARG A 41 -4.62 -9.99 16.23
C ARG A 41 -3.32 -10.68 15.81
N TRP A 42 -2.80 -10.34 14.62
CA TRP A 42 -1.61 -10.96 14.04
C TRP A 42 -0.45 -9.99 13.85
N ASP A 43 -0.59 -8.76 14.35
CA ASP A 43 0.39 -7.68 14.20
C ASP A 43 0.81 -7.46 12.73
N LYS A 44 -0.18 -7.53 11.83
CA LYS A 44 0.01 -7.38 10.38
C LYS A 44 -0.66 -6.12 9.87
N ILE A 45 0.01 -5.48 8.92
CA ILE A 45 -0.54 -4.37 8.13
C ILE A 45 -0.70 -4.89 6.72
N HIS A 46 -1.94 -4.91 6.24
CA HIS A 46 -2.25 -5.24 4.86
C HIS A 46 -2.40 -3.94 4.09
N ILE A 47 -1.69 -3.81 2.97
CA ILE A 47 -1.78 -2.63 2.10
C ILE A 47 -2.07 -3.09 0.68
N THR A 48 -3.09 -2.49 0.09
CA THR A 48 -3.36 -2.57 -1.34
C THR A 48 -2.96 -1.24 -1.98
N PHE A 49 -1.93 -1.29 -2.82
CA PHE A 49 -1.50 -0.15 -3.62
C PHE A 49 -2.06 -0.28 -5.03
N VAL A 50 -2.87 0.69 -5.43
CA VAL A 50 -3.51 0.75 -6.75
C VAL A 50 -2.94 1.93 -7.51
N ALA A 51 -2.52 1.76 -8.76
CA ALA A 51 -2.12 2.90 -9.59
C ALA A 51 -2.45 2.70 -11.07
N LYS A 52 -2.80 3.79 -11.77
CA LYS A 52 -3.09 3.78 -13.21
C LYS A 52 -1.86 3.36 -14.03
N GLY A 53 -0.68 3.86 -13.66
CA GLY A 53 0.59 3.61 -14.35
C GLY A 53 1.12 2.17 -14.25
N LEU A 54 0.40 1.28 -13.55
CA LEU A 54 0.72 -0.15 -13.47
C LEU A 54 0.03 -0.98 -14.57
N ALA A 55 -0.88 -0.37 -15.34
CA ALA A 55 -1.55 -1.05 -16.45
C ALA A 55 -0.55 -1.56 -17.50
N GLY A 56 -0.80 -2.75 -18.04
CA GLY A 56 0.02 -3.35 -19.11
C GLY A 56 1.32 -4.02 -18.66
N LYS A 57 1.72 -3.88 -17.38
CA LYS A 57 2.80 -4.66 -16.77
C LYS A 57 2.22 -5.91 -16.09
N GLY A 58 2.97 -7.02 -16.10
CA GLY A 58 2.53 -8.24 -15.42
C GLY A 58 2.49 -8.09 -13.90
N ASP A 59 1.56 -8.78 -13.23
CA ASP A 59 1.34 -8.69 -11.77
C ASP A 59 2.62 -8.84 -10.95
N PHE A 60 3.43 -9.84 -11.32
CA PHE A 60 4.71 -10.08 -10.66
C PHE A 60 5.70 -8.94 -10.86
N GLN A 61 5.75 -8.32 -12.05
CA GLN A 61 6.66 -7.19 -12.31
C GLN A 61 6.25 -5.95 -11.51
N ASN A 62 4.95 -5.67 -11.46
CA ASN A 62 4.40 -4.57 -10.67
C ASN A 62 4.68 -4.78 -9.18
N TYR A 63 4.39 -5.98 -8.66
CA TYR A 63 4.70 -6.34 -7.29
C TYR A 63 6.20 -6.21 -6.99
N ALA A 64 7.07 -6.80 -7.83
CA ALA A 64 8.52 -6.78 -7.63
C ALA A 64 9.09 -5.35 -7.65
N SER A 65 8.60 -4.48 -8.54
CA SER A 65 9.02 -3.09 -8.63
C SER A 65 8.74 -2.33 -7.33
N VAL A 66 7.49 -2.40 -6.85
CA VAL A 66 7.06 -1.74 -5.61
C VAL A 66 7.77 -2.34 -4.40
N ARG A 67 7.87 -3.68 -4.34
CA ARG A 67 8.52 -4.39 -3.22
C ARG A 67 9.99 -4.01 -3.10
N ARG A 68 10.75 -3.98 -4.20
CA ARG A 68 12.16 -3.55 -4.19
C ARG A 68 12.33 -2.11 -3.74
N TYR A 69 11.41 -1.22 -4.16
CA TYR A 69 11.45 0.17 -3.71
C TYR A 69 11.24 0.29 -2.20
N LEU A 70 10.23 -0.42 -1.67
CA LEU A 70 9.98 -0.46 -0.23
C LEU A 70 11.16 -1.06 0.54
N GLU A 71 11.76 -2.13 0.04
CA GLU A 71 12.96 -2.75 0.63
C GLU A 71 14.14 -1.77 0.70
N SER A 72 14.33 -0.94 -0.34
CA SER A 72 15.37 0.09 -0.35
C SER A 72 15.07 1.23 0.62
N LYS A 73 13.82 1.70 0.71
CA LYS A 73 13.44 2.83 1.58
C LYS A 73 13.31 2.46 3.05
N LEU A 74 13.01 1.20 3.36
CA LEU A 74 12.78 0.70 4.71
C LEU A 74 13.88 -0.28 5.14
N ALA A 75 15.08 -0.16 4.58
CA ALA A 75 16.21 -1.05 4.86
C ALA A 75 16.57 -1.09 6.36
N ASP A 76 16.42 0.05 7.06
CA ASP A 76 16.69 0.18 8.49
C ASP A 76 15.55 -0.38 9.37
N GLU A 77 14.40 -0.72 8.78
CA GLU A 77 13.21 -1.21 9.48
C GLU A 77 12.71 -2.55 8.90
N PRO A 78 13.52 -3.63 8.92
CA PRO A 78 13.18 -4.90 8.27
C PRO A 78 11.93 -5.58 8.86
N GLU A 79 11.61 -5.31 10.13
CA GLU A 79 10.41 -5.82 10.79
C GLU A 79 9.11 -5.26 10.19
N LEU A 80 9.15 -4.05 9.62
CA LEU A 80 8.02 -3.48 8.89
C LEU A 80 7.76 -4.23 7.59
N LEU A 81 8.81 -4.64 6.89
CA LEU A 81 8.69 -5.40 5.65
C LEU A 81 8.16 -6.82 5.90
N ASN A 82 8.44 -7.39 7.07
CA ASN A 82 7.96 -8.71 7.50
C ASN A 82 6.51 -8.68 7.99
N SER A 83 6.05 -7.56 8.54
CA SER A 83 4.66 -7.35 8.99
C SER A 83 3.73 -6.86 7.88
N LEU A 84 4.28 -6.50 6.71
CA LEU A 84 3.54 -6.00 5.56
C LEU A 84 2.99 -7.12 4.66
N GLY A 85 1.66 -7.20 4.56
CA GLY A 85 0.97 -7.89 3.48
C GLY A 85 0.70 -6.93 2.33
N LEU A 86 1.57 -6.92 1.30
CA LEU A 86 1.46 -6.02 0.16
C LEU A 86 0.70 -6.67 -1.00
N VAL A 87 -0.30 -5.97 -1.52
CA VAL A 87 -0.97 -6.26 -2.79
C VAL A 87 -0.79 -5.06 -3.72
N VAL A 88 -0.38 -5.31 -4.96
CA VAL A 88 -0.19 -4.27 -5.98
C VAL A 88 -1.14 -4.56 -7.13
N ARG A 89 -1.94 -3.55 -7.52
CA ARG A 89 -2.95 -3.67 -8.58
C ARG A 89 -2.87 -2.46 -9.52
N SER A 90 -3.18 -2.69 -10.79
CA SER A 90 -3.56 -1.59 -11.68
C SER A 90 -5.02 -1.20 -11.46
N LEU A 91 -5.39 0.04 -11.84
CA LEU A 91 -6.78 0.49 -11.75
C LEU A 91 -7.72 -0.44 -12.54
N LYS A 92 -7.32 -0.83 -13.76
CA LYS A 92 -8.06 -1.76 -14.61
C LYS A 92 -8.38 -3.09 -13.90
N GLN A 93 -7.45 -3.63 -13.14
CA GLN A 93 -7.69 -4.88 -12.40
C GLN A 93 -8.68 -4.72 -11.25
N VAL A 94 -8.74 -3.55 -10.63
CA VAL A 94 -9.74 -3.25 -9.60
C VAL A 94 -11.13 -3.09 -10.25
N GLU A 95 -11.20 -2.44 -11.41
CA GLU A 95 -12.43 -2.30 -12.18
C GLU A 95 -12.95 -3.65 -12.69
N GLU A 96 -12.08 -4.50 -13.24
CA GLU A 96 -12.42 -5.84 -13.75
C GLU A 96 -12.77 -6.83 -12.62
N GLY A 97 -12.09 -6.74 -11.46
CA GLY A 97 -12.39 -7.54 -10.28
C GLY A 97 -13.61 -7.07 -9.48
N GLY A 98 -14.13 -5.88 -9.80
CA GLY A 98 -15.25 -5.24 -9.12
C GLY A 98 -14.94 -4.72 -7.72
N ILE A 99 -15.96 -4.07 -7.12
CA ILE A 99 -15.95 -3.40 -5.79
C ILE A 99 -15.54 -4.32 -4.63
N TYR A 100 -15.50 -5.64 -4.84
CA TYR A 100 -15.10 -6.65 -3.85
C TYR A 100 -13.59 -6.96 -3.86
N ALA A 101 -12.82 -6.42 -4.81
CA ALA A 101 -11.37 -6.64 -4.89
C ALA A 101 -10.61 -6.03 -3.69
N ILE A 102 -11.21 -5.07 -3.00
CA ILE A 102 -10.73 -4.48 -1.75
C ILE A 102 -11.83 -4.72 -0.71
N GLY A 103 -11.54 -5.57 0.28
CA GLY A 103 -12.53 -5.95 1.29
C GLY A 103 -13.03 -4.75 2.12
N PRO A 104 -14.25 -4.83 2.69
CA PRO A 104 -14.87 -3.72 3.45
C PRO A 104 -14.09 -3.29 4.69
N GLU A 105 -13.17 -4.15 5.15
CA GLU A 105 -12.26 -3.93 6.28
C GLU A 105 -11.11 -2.95 5.96
N TYR A 106 -10.89 -2.63 4.68
CA TYR A 106 -9.86 -1.71 4.23
C TYR A 106 -10.35 -0.27 4.29
N ARG A 107 -9.42 0.63 4.62
CA ARG A 107 -9.64 2.07 4.68
C ARG A 107 -8.72 2.77 3.69
N ASP A 108 -9.23 3.82 3.05
CA ASP A 108 -8.40 4.71 2.25
C ASP A 108 -7.46 5.51 3.19
N TYR A 109 -6.16 5.45 2.91
CA TYR A 109 -5.12 6.16 3.64
C TYR A 109 -5.33 7.68 3.63
N TRP A 110 -5.84 8.25 2.54
CA TRP A 110 -6.06 9.68 2.41
C TRP A 110 -7.12 10.22 3.38
N THR A 111 -8.04 9.37 3.82
CA THR A 111 -9.01 9.70 4.87
C THR A 111 -8.34 10.05 6.21
N LEU A 112 -7.14 9.54 6.48
CA LEU A 112 -6.35 9.88 7.67
C LEU A 112 -5.57 11.19 7.52
N SER A 113 -5.27 11.61 6.29
CA SER A 113 -4.45 12.80 6.01
C SER A 113 -5.22 14.12 6.00
N ARG A 114 -6.56 14.06 5.99
CA ARG A 114 -7.46 15.23 5.96
C ARG A 114 -8.03 15.62 7.34
N ARG A 115 -7.44 15.14 8.44
CA ARG A 115 -7.80 15.52 9.82
C ARG A 115 -6.59 16.00 10.61
#